data_AF-A0AAW6YFT1-F1
#
_entry.id   AF-A0AAW6YFT1-F1
#
_cell.length_a   1.000
_cell.length_b   1.000
_cell.length_c   1.000
_cell.angle_alpha   90.00
_cell.angle_beta   90.00
_cell.angle_gamma   90.00
#
_symmetry.space_group_name_H-M   'P 1'
#
loop_
_entity.id
_entity.type
_entity.pdbx_description
1 polymer ?
#
loop_
_entity_poly.entity_id
_entity_poly.type
_entity_poly.pdbx_seq_one_letter_code
_entity_poly.pdbx_strand_id
1 'polypeptide(L)'
;ITGMLKDKDVYRMLGEVVHLFDEIVTITPDSDRAMTANELTKAAHMVTGLQKVKTYTAKNNEDAMAYARRWADQQEGDCLICVFGSLYLVGELRELVFESFEADQ
;
A
#
# COMPACT_ATOMS: atom_id res chain seq x y z
N ILE A 1 -0.70 1.85 1.93
CA ILE A 1 -0.32 1.55 0.53
C ILE A 1 1.14 1.17 0.49
N THR A 2 1.49 0.03 -0.11
CA THR A 2 2.88 -0.41 -0.20
C THR A 2 3.19 -1.17 -1.48
N GLY A 3 4.41 -0.95 -1.97
CA GLY A 3 5.01 -1.63 -3.10
C GLY A 3 6.50 -1.80 -2.84
N MET A 4 7.04 -2.97 -3.20
CA MET A 4 8.39 -3.36 -2.82
C MET A 4 9.15 -4.01 -3.98
N LEU A 5 10.47 -4.02 -3.88
CA LEU A 5 11.34 -4.71 -4.83
C LEU A 5 11.72 -6.10 -4.31
N LYS A 6 11.85 -7.08 -5.20
CA LYS A 6 12.13 -8.50 -4.90
C LYS A 6 13.47 -8.73 -4.22
N ASP A 7 14.42 -7.80 -4.35
CA ASP A 7 15.75 -7.86 -3.74
C ASP A 7 15.79 -7.38 -2.28
N LYS A 8 14.67 -6.87 -1.74
CA LYS A 8 14.56 -6.49 -0.33
C LYS A 8 14.18 -7.68 0.55
N ASP A 9 14.45 -7.56 1.84
CA ASP A 9 13.94 -8.50 2.85
C ASP A 9 12.45 -8.24 3.13
N VAL A 10 11.62 -8.54 2.13
CA VAL A 10 10.18 -8.25 2.11
C VAL A 10 9.46 -8.95 3.26
N TYR A 11 9.75 -10.23 3.48
CA TYR A 11 9.05 -11.04 4.48
C TYR A 11 9.33 -10.55 5.91
N ARG A 12 10.59 -10.24 6.22
CA ARG A 12 10.94 -9.66 7.51
C ARG A 12 10.24 -8.33 7.70
N MET A 13 10.36 -7.42 6.74
CA MET A 13 9.75 -6.09 6.83
C MET A 13 8.24 -6.18 7.05
N LEU A 14 7.53 -6.99 6.25
CA LEU A 14 6.09 -7.20 6.41
C LEU A 14 5.75 -7.80 7.78
N GLY A 15 6.55 -8.75 8.28
CA GLY A 15 6.34 -9.32 9.62
C GLY A 15 6.38 -8.28 10.74
N GLU A 16 7.23 -7.26 10.61
CA GLU A 16 7.38 -6.19 11.61
C GLU A 16 6.25 -5.15 11.55
N VAL A 17 5.62 -4.91 10.40
CA VAL A 17 4.70 -3.76 10.25
C VAL A 17 3.26 -4.13 9.91
N VAL A 18 3.01 -5.28 9.27
CA VAL A 18 1.67 -5.59 8.73
C VAL A 18 0.60 -5.61 9.82
N HIS A 19 0.95 -6.07 11.02
CA HIS A 19 0.03 -6.18 12.15
C HIS A 19 -0.43 -4.82 12.71
N LEU A 20 0.16 -3.71 12.26
CA LEU A 20 -0.20 -2.35 12.66
C LEU A 20 -1.31 -1.74 11.79
N PHE A 21 -1.67 -2.40 10.68
CA PHE A 21 -2.61 -1.85 9.70
C PHE A 21 -3.91 -2.65 9.69
N ASP A 22 -5.04 -1.94 9.60
CA ASP A 22 -6.37 -2.56 9.42
C ASP A 22 -6.56 -3.10 7.99
N GLU A 23 -5.98 -2.42 7.01
CA GLU A 23 -6.08 -2.72 5.58
C GLU A 23 -4.75 -2.43 4.87
N ILE A 24 -4.34 -3.33 3.97
CA ILE A 24 -3.13 -3.17 3.17
C ILE A 24 -3.46 -3.13 1.68
N VAL A 25 -3.21 -1.96 1.08
CA VAL A 25 -3.20 -1.81 -0.37
C VAL A 25 -1.81 -2.14 -0.91
N THR A 26 -1.72 -3.14 -1.78
CA THR A 26 -0.48 -3.55 -2.46
C THR A 26 -0.45 -3.02 -3.88
N ILE A 27 0.74 -2.63 -4.36
CA ILE A 27 0.97 -2.14 -5.71
C ILE A 27 2.29 -2.67 -6.27
N THR A 28 2.39 -2.78 -7.59
CA THR A 28 3.63 -3.10 -8.30
C THR A 28 4.36 -1.80 -8.62
N PRO A 29 5.54 -1.52 -8.04
CA PRO A 29 6.34 -0.35 -8.43
C PRO A 29 6.78 -0.43 -9.90
N ASP A 30 7.05 0.71 -10.53
CA ASP A 30 7.66 0.75 -11.87
C ASP A 30 9.15 0.38 -11.78
N SER A 31 9.45 -0.92 -11.83
CA SER A 31 10.80 -1.45 -11.81
C SER A 31 10.84 -2.88 -12.32
N ASP A 32 11.88 -3.24 -13.08
CA ASP A 32 12.15 -4.64 -13.47
C ASP A 32 12.36 -5.58 -12.27
N ARG A 33 12.71 -5.00 -11.10
CA ARG A 33 12.91 -5.73 -9.85
C ARG A 33 11.68 -5.72 -8.97
N ALA A 34 10.55 -5.20 -9.44
CA ALA A 34 9.33 -5.08 -8.68
C ALA A 34 8.82 -6.46 -8.25
N MET A 35 8.42 -6.56 -6.99
CA MET A 35 7.51 -7.60 -6.54
C MET A 35 6.11 -7.20 -7.00
N THR A 36 5.42 -8.10 -7.70
CA THR A 36 4.07 -7.81 -8.17
C THR A 36 3.13 -7.61 -6.97
N ALA A 37 2.10 -6.78 -7.13
CA ALA A 37 1.09 -6.55 -6.10
C ALA A 37 0.46 -7.87 -5.59
N ASN A 38 0.23 -8.83 -6.49
CA ASN A 38 -0.26 -10.16 -6.15
C ASN A 38 0.75 -10.99 -5.34
N GLU A 39 2.03 -10.98 -5.70
CA GLU A 39 3.08 -11.63 -4.91
C GLU A 39 3.16 -10.99 -3.51
N LEU A 40 3.09 -9.66 -3.43
CA LEU A 40 3.17 -8.92 -2.17
C LEU A 40 1.95 -9.19 -1.27
N THR A 41 0.76 -9.28 -1.85
CA THR A 41 -0.47 -9.70 -1.14
C THR A 41 -0.31 -11.09 -0.53
N LYS A 42 0.21 -12.04 -1.31
CA LYS A 42 0.51 -13.38 -0.81
C LYS A 42 1.55 -13.36 0.31
N ALA A 43 2.60 -12.54 0.20
CA ALA A 43 3.60 -12.36 1.25
C ALA A 43 3.01 -11.81 2.55
N ALA A 44 2.13 -10.80 2.47
CA ALA A 44 1.43 -10.25 3.62
C ALA A 44 0.57 -11.32 4.33
N HIS A 45 -0.16 -12.15 3.58
CA HIS A 45 -0.93 -13.25 4.14
C HIS A 45 -0.07 -14.36 4.75
N MET A 46 1.11 -14.65 4.15
CA MET A 46 2.03 -15.65 4.69
C MET A 46 2.58 -15.25 6.05
N VAL A 47 2.95 -13.98 6.26
CA VAL A 47 3.54 -13.52 7.53
C VAL A 47 2.52 -13.29 8.63
N THR A 48 1.26 -13.05 8.28
CA THR A 48 0.17 -12.82 9.27
C THR A 48 -0.63 -14.07 9.63
N GLY A 49 -0.57 -15.09 8.78
CA GLY A 49 -1.56 -16.17 8.75
C GLY A 49 -2.84 -15.71 8.03
N LEU A 50 -3.56 -16.66 7.42
CA LEU A 50 -4.68 -16.48 6.47
C LEU A 50 -5.86 -15.59 6.90
N GLN A 51 -5.87 -14.96 8.08
CA GLN A 51 -7.06 -14.38 8.72
C GLN A 51 -6.87 -13.00 9.39
N LYS A 52 -5.73 -12.30 9.26
CA LYS A 52 -5.48 -11.12 10.12
C LYS A 52 -5.43 -9.75 9.46
N VAL A 53 -5.11 -9.62 8.18
CA VAL A 53 -5.09 -8.31 7.51
C VAL A 53 -5.91 -8.38 6.23
N LYS A 54 -6.79 -7.41 6.03
CA LYS A 54 -7.48 -7.26 4.75
C LYS A 54 -6.51 -6.68 3.73
N THR A 55 -6.63 -7.12 2.49
CA THR A 55 -5.75 -6.67 1.42
C THR A 55 -6.54 -6.25 0.18
N TYR A 56 -6.07 -5.20 -0.46
CA TYR A 56 -6.49 -4.78 -1.80
C TYR A 56 -5.29 -4.78 -2.75
N THR A 57 -5.43 -5.40 -3.91
CA THR A 57 -4.41 -5.40 -4.97
C THR A 57 -4.75 -4.31 -5.97
N ALA A 58 -4.04 -3.19 -5.91
CA ALA A 58 -4.27 -2.05 -6.80
C ALA A 58 -3.63 -2.27 -8.18
N LYS A 59 -4.26 -1.73 -9.21
CA LYS A 59 -3.78 -1.77 -10.60
C LYS A 59 -2.67 -0.75 -10.86
N ASN A 60 -2.77 0.43 -10.26
CA ASN A 60 -1.88 1.57 -10.40
C ASN A 60 -2.01 2.52 -9.18
N ASN A 61 -1.26 3.62 -9.19
CA ASN A 61 -1.20 4.57 -8.09
C ASN A 61 -2.56 5.24 -7.83
N GLU A 62 -3.29 5.58 -8.88
CA GLU A 62 -4.62 6.21 -8.80
C GLU A 62 -5.65 5.28 -8.17
N ASP A 63 -5.68 4.01 -8.58
CA ASP A 63 -6.54 2.98 -8.00
C ASP A 63 -6.20 2.73 -6.53
N ALA A 64 -4.91 2.73 -6.18
CA ALA A 64 -4.47 2.57 -4.80
C ALA A 64 -4.96 3.72 -3.89
N MET A 65 -4.81 4.96 -4.36
CA MET A 65 -5.27 6.15 -3.63
C MET A 65 -6.79 6.23 -3.54
N ALA A 66 -7.49 6.02 -4.65
CA ALA A 66 -8.95 6.06 -4.69
C ALA A 66 -9.55 5.01 -3.76
N TYR A 67 -9.00 3.79 -3.76
CA TYR A 67 -9.42 2.75 -2.83
C TYR A 67 -9.16 3.14 -1.38
N ALA A 68 -7.92 3.57 -1.05
CA ALA A 68 -7.55 3.91 0.32
C ALA A 68 -8.40 5.05 0.88
N ARG A 69 -8.68 6.08 0.07
CA ARG A 69 -9.55 7.20 0.47
C ARG A 69 -10.99 6.75 0.68
N ARG A 70 -11.57 6.02 -0.28
CA ARG A 70 -12.93 5.49 -0.14
C ARG A 70 -13.07 4.59 1.10
N TRP A 71 -12.06 3.79 1.40
CA TRP A 71 -12.04 2.96 2.60
C TRP A 71 -11.99 3.82 3.87
N ALA A 72 -11.15 4.86 3.90
CA ALA A 72 -11.03 5.79 5.02
C ALA A 72 -12.33 6.57 5.25
N ASP A 73 -12.98 7.06 4.19
CA ASP A 73 -14.26 7.79 4.26
C ASP A 73 -15.42 6.94 4.84
N GLN A 74 -15.26 5.61 4.87
CA GLN A 74 -16.24 4.67 5.43
C GLN A 74 -15.99 4.34 6.90
N GLN A 75 -14.85 4.75 7.47
CA GLN A 75 -14.53 4.50 8.87
C GLN A 75 -15.08 5.61 9.77
N GLU A 76 -15.38 5.25 11.01
CA GLU A 76 -15.71 6.23 12.04
C GLU A 76 -14.42 6.78 12.67
N GLY A 77 -14.23 8.09 12.63
CA GLY A 77 -13.09 8.78 13.25
C GLY A 77 -11.91 9.04 12.31
N ASP A 78 -10.80 9.50 12.89
CA ASP A 78 -9.60 9.85 12.14
C ASP A 78 -8.91 8.61 11.56
N CYS A 79 -8.61 8.66 10.25
CA CYS A 79 -7.89 7.60 9.55
C CYS A 79 -6.50 8.04 9.11
N LEU A 80 -5.53 7.13 9.20
CA LEU A 80 -4.18 7.33 8.69
C LEU A 80 -3.96 6.50 7.42
N ILE A 81 -3.75 7.17 6.29
CA ILE A 81 -3.25 6.54 5.07
C ILE A 81 -1.72 6.61 5.09
N CYS A 82 -1.07 5.46 5.32
CA CYS A 82 0.39 5.35 5.30
C CYS A 82 0.89 4.82 3.95
N VAL A 83 1.88 5.50 3.35
CA VAL A 83 2.57 5.06 2.13
C VAL A 83 4.01 4.69 2.45
N PHE A 84 4.44 3.48 2.10
CA PHE A 84 5.78 2.98 2.43
C PHE A 84 6.26 1.84 1.51
N GLY A 85 7.52 1.43 1.66
CA GLY A 85 8.10 0.25 1.00
C GLY A 85 9.01 0.55 -0.19
N SER A 86 8.78 1.65 -0.91
CA SER A 86 9.64 2.10 -2.02
C SER A 86 9.69 3.63 -2.06
N LEU A 87 10.89 4.20 -2.25
CA LEU A 87 11.07 5.64 -2.41
C LEU A 87 10.40 6.15 -3.69
N TYR A 88 10.44 5.38 -4.78
CA TYR A 88 9.75 5.71 -6.03
C TYR A 88 8.24 5.82 -5.82
N LEU A 89 7.65 4.80 -5.18
CA LEU A 89 6.22 4.78 -4.85
C LEU A 89 5.80 5.97 -3.98
N VAL A 90 6.59 6.26 -2.94
CA VAL A 90 6.33 7.41 -2.07
C VAL A 90 6.43 8.72 -2.86
N GLY A 91 7.39 8.83 -3.77
CA GLY A 91 7.54 10.00 -4.64
C GLY A 91 6.32 10.22 -5.54
N GLU A 92 5.87 9.18 -6.24
CA GLU A 92 4.73 9.25 -7.16
C GLU A 92 3.41 9.53 -6.43
N LEU A 93 3.15 8.83 -5.31
CA LEU A 93 1.93 9.05 -4.54
C LEU A 93 1.91 10.41 -3.84
N ARG A 94 3.09 10.96 -3.51
CA ARG A 94 3.18 12.31 -2.96
C ARG A 94 2.62 13.33 -3.96
N GLU A 95 2.98 13.24 -5.24
CA GLU A 95 2.48 14.16 -6.28
C GLU A 95 0.95 14.11 -6.36
N LEU A 96 0.36 12.92 -6.43
CA LEU A 96 -1.10 12.74 -6.44
C LEU A 96 -1.82 13.34 -5.22
N VAL A 97 -1.20 13.25 -4.04
CA VAL A 97 -1.74 13.86 -2.82
C VAL A 97 -1.73 15.38 -2.94
N PHE A 98 -0.64 15.99 -3.41
CA PHE A 98 -0.57 17.45 -3.59
C PHE A 98 -1.54 17.97 -4.65
N GLU A 99 -1.65 17.28 -5.79
CA GLU A 99 -2.62 17.63 -6.84
C GLU A 99 -4.08 17.59 -6.33
N SER A 100 -4.40 16.59 -5.50
CA SER A 100 -5.73 16.49 -4.90
C SER A 100 -6.02 17.64 -3.91
N PHE A 101 -5.02 18.09 -3.17
CA PHE A 101 -5.15 19.26 -2.27
C PHE A 101 -5.32 20.59 -3.01
N GLU A 102 -4.76 20.72 -4.21
CA GLU A 102 -4.96 21.91 -5.05
C GLU A 102 -6.33 21.91 -5.73
N ALA A 103 -6.88 20.74 -6.06
CA ALA A 103 -8.20 20.60 -6.68
C ALA A 103 -9.37 20.82 -5.69
N ASP A 104 -9.15 20.61 -4.40
CA ASP A 104 -10.14 20.83 -3.33
C ASP A 104 -10.16 22.29 -2.81
N GLN A 105 -9.33 23.20 -3.38
CA GLN A 105 -9.31 24.65 -3.11
C GLN A 105 -10.06 25.45 -4.17
#